data_AF-A0AAD4HBZ4-F1
#
_entry.id   AF-A0AAD4HBZ4-F1
#
_cell.length_a   1.000
_cell.length_b   1.000
_cell.length_c   1.000
_cell.angle_alpha   90.00
_cell.angle_beta   90.00
_cell.angle_gamma   90.00
#
_symmetry.space_group_name_H-M   'P 1'
#
loop_
_entity.id
_entity.type
_entity.pdbx_description
1 polymer ?
#
loop_
_entity_poly.entity_id
_entity_poly.type
_entity_poly.pdbx_seq_one_letter_code
_entity_poly.pdbx_strand_id
1 'polypeptide(L)' 'DFLIVEARDELGGRTQNYAIGVPGKQYNIEAGPNWIQGTQTGSGSVSPTLIFTRKHHIKNQYNNL' A
#
# COMPACT_ATOMS: atom_id res chain seq x y z
N ASP A 1 20.98 -14.38 10.44
CA ASP A 1 20.21 -15.44 9.80
C ASP A 1 18.77 -15.30 10.21
N PHE A 2 17.83 -15.27 9.26
CA PHE A 2 16.41 -15.08 9.55
C PHE A 2 15.52 -15.92 8.63
N LEU A 3 14.45 -16.47 9.21
CA LEU A 3 13.37 -17.16 8.51
C LEU A 3 12.06 -16.41 8.78
N ILE A 4 11.29 -16.15 7.73
CA ILE A 4 9.95 -15.57 7.83
C ILE A 4 8.95 -16.73 7.73
N VAL A 5 8.06 -16.84 8.72
CA VAL A 5 6.97 -17.82 8.74
C VAL A 5 5.66 -17.05 8.68
N GLU A 6 4.88 -17.28 7.63
CA GLU A 6 3.57 -16.69 7.39
C GLU A 6 2.53 -17.81 7.32
N ALA A 7 1.39 -17.61 7.96
CA ALA A 7 0.32 -18.61 8.01
C ALA A 7 -0.58 -18.54 6.77
N ARG A 8 -0.64 -17.38 6.12
CA ARG A 8 -1.33 -17.19 4.85
C ARG A 8 -0.48 -17.69 3.67
N ASP A 9 -1.13 -17.80 2.53
CA ASP A 9 -0.52 -18.07 1.23
C ASP A 9 0.09 -16.82 0.56
N GLU A 10 0.04 -15.66 1.24
CA GLU A 10 0.55 -14.38 0.77
C GLU A 10 1.20 -13.57 1.90
N LEU A 11 2.14 -12.69 1.53
CA LEU A 11 2.72 -11.72 2.46
C LEU A 11 1.83 -10.47 2.55
N GLY A 12 1.83 -9.83 3.71
CA GLY A 12 1.20 -8.52 3.91
C GLY A 12 0.19 -8.48 5.06
N GLY A 13 -0.22 -9.64 5.59
CA GLY A 13 -1.12 -9.73 6.73
C GLY A 13 -2.47 -9.06 6.46
N ARG A 14 -2.67 -7.84 7.00
CA ARG A 14 -3.89 -7.03 6.78
C ARG A 14 -3.84 -6.18 5.52
N THR A 15 -2.71 -6.07 4.84
CA THR A 15 -2.61 -5.42 3.53
C THR A 15 -3.02 -6.42 2.45
N GLN A 16 -4.32 -6.45 2.15
CA GLN A 16 -4.90 -7.41 1.20
C GLN A 16 -5.54 -6.68 0.03
N ASN A 17 -5.20 -7.10 -1.18
CA ASN A 17 -5.72 -6.54 -2.42
C ASN A 17 -6.41 -7.63 -3.22
N TYR A 18 -7.61 -7.32 -3.73
CA TYR A 18 -8.41 -8.28 -4.49
C TYR A 18 -8.79 -7.69 -5.85
N ALA A 19 -8.59 -8.47 -6.91
CA ALA A 19 -9.13 -8.15 -8.22
C ALA A 19 -10.59 -8.60 -8.29
N ILE A 20 -11.50 -7.67 -8.59
CA ILE A 20 -12.92 -7.94 -8.82
C ILE A 20 -13.33 -7.52 -10.23
N GLY A 21 -14.45 -8.04 -10.70
CA GLY A 21 -15.01 -7.71 -12.03
C GLY A 21 -14.75 -8.80 -13.07
N VAL A 22 -15.24 -8.57 -14.28
CA VAL A 22 -15.13 -9.51 -15.40
C VAL A 22 -13.78 -9.37 -16.12
N PRO A 23 -13.28 -10.42 -16.80
CA PRO A 23 -12.06 -10.33 -17.60
C PRO A 23 -12.11 -9.13 -18.57
N GLY A 24 -11.03 -8.34 -18.62
CA GLY A 24 -10.95 -7.10 -19.40
C GLY A 24 -11.57 -5.87 -18.75
N LYS A 25 -12.25 -6.00 -17.60
CA LYS A 25 -12.81 -4.90 -16.82
C LYS A 25 -12.72 -5.20 -15.31
N GLN A 26 -11.49 -5.42 -14.85
CA GLN A 26 -11.20 -5.69 -13.45
C GLN A 26 -10.78 -4.43 -12.69
N TYR A 27 -11.09 -4.40 -11.40
CA TYR A 27 -10.70 -3.35 -10.46
C TYR A 27 -10.00 -3.99 -9.28
N ASN A 28 -8.96 -3.34 -8.77
CA ASN A 28 -8.32 -3.74 -7.53
C ASN A 28 -8.99 -3.03 -6.36
N ILE A 29 -9.38 -3.80 -5.35
CA ILE A 29 -9.89 -3.28 -4.07
C ILE A 29 -8.82 -3.51 -3.01
N GLU A 30 -8.51 -2.45 -2.26
CA GLU A 30 -7.61 -2.46 -1.11
C GLU A 30 -8.43 -2.79 0.15
N ALA A 31 -8.57 -4.07 0.47
CA ALA A 31 -9.31 -4.60 1.63
C ALA A 31 -8.42 -4.59 2.89
N GLY A 32 -7.93 -3.40 3.23
CA GLY A 32 -6.93 -3.19 4.28
C GLY A 32 -6.50 -1.73 4.34
N PRO A 33 -5.21 -1.44 4.59
CA PRO A 33 -4.69 -0.09 4.46
C PRO A 33 -4.78 0.40 3.02
N ASN A 34 -5.41 1.54 2.81
CA ASN A 34 -5.57 2.21 1.51
C ASN A 34 -5.10 3.68 1.52
N TRP A 35 -4.51 4.12 2.65
CA TRP A 35 -4.17 5.51 2.87
C TRP A 35 -2.75 5.65 3.43
N ILE A 36 -2.01 6.63 2.89
CA ILE A 36 -0.70 7.02 3.40
C ILE A 36 -0.88 8.31 4.19
N GLN A 37 -0.87 8.21 5.52
CA GLN A 37 -1.02 9.36 6.41
C GLN A 37 0.33 9.98 6.77
N GLY A 38 0.33 11.29 7.03
CA GLY A 38 1.54 12.00 7.48
C GLY A 38 2.56 12.12 6.35
N THR A 39 2.18 12.79 5.26
CA THR A 39 3.07 13.09 4.16
C THR A 39 4.03 14.24 4.52
N GLN A 40 4.92 14.61 3.60
CA GLN A 40 5.90 15.66 3.85
C GLN A 40 5.35 17.05 3.53
N THR A 41 5.48 17.99 4.47
CA THR A 41 5.22 19.42 4.23
C THR A 41 6.53 20.19 4.14
N GLY A 42 6.80 20.83 3.00
CA GLY A 42 8.03 21.59 2.77
C GLY A 42 9.30 20.75 2.99
N SER A 43 10.24 21.26 3.78
CA SER A 43 11.45 20.55 4.23
C SER A 43 11.25 19.75 5.53
N GLY A 44 10.00 19.54 5.96
CA GLY A 44 9.67 18.78 7.15
C GLY A 44 10.01 17.30 7.04
N SER A 45 9.81 16.57 8.15
CA SER A 45 10.03 15.13 8.20
C SER A 45 9.09 14.40 7.25
N VAL A 46 9.62 13.37 6.59
CA VAL A 46 8.84 12.49 5.73
C VAL A 46 8.56 11.18 6.47
N SER A 47 7.32 10.68 6.41
CA SER A 47 7.01 9.40 7.03
C SER A 47 7.75 8.26 6.32
N PRO A 48 8.18 7.21 7.06
CA PRO A 48 8.80 6.02 6.46
C PRO A 48 7.90 5.38 5.39
N THR A 49 6.58 5.37 5.60
CA THR A 49 5.63 4.85 4.62
C THR A 49 5.73 5.59 3.29
N LEU A 50 5.75 6.94 3.30
CA LEU A 50 5.89 7.71 2.06
C LEU A 50 7.27 7.50 1.39
N ILE A 51 8.33 7.31 2.17
CA ILE A 51 9.66 6.94 1.62
C ILE A 51 9.57 5.63 0.84
N PHE A 52 8.99 4.57 1.43
CA PHE A 52 8.87 3.27 0.76
C PHE A 52 7.94 3.32 -0.44
N THR A 53 6.81 4.02 -0.34
CA THR A 53 5.88 4.25 -1.46
C THR A 53 6.61 4.87 -2.65
N ARG A 54 7.43 5.92 -2.42
CA ARG A 54 8.25 6.55 -3.47
C ARG A 54 9.30 5.59 -4.01
N LYS A 55 10.06 4.93 -3.13
CA LYS A 55 11.11 3.97 -3.48
C LYS A 55 10.62 2.84 -4.39
N HIS A 56 9.40 2.35 -4.14
CA HIS A 56 8.79 1.27 -4.89
C HIS A 56 7.83 1.74 -5.98
N HIS A 57 7.80 3.05 -6.28
CA HIS A 57 6.97 3.66 -7.33
C HIS A 57 5.47 3.31 -7.22
N ILE A 58 4.97 3.19 -5.99
CA ILE A 58 3.57 2.87 -5.74
C ILE A 58 2.72 4.08 -6.15
N LYS A 59 1.81 3.86 -7.11
CA LYS A 59 0.86 4.89 -7.56
C LYS A 59 -0.08 5.24 -6.41
N ASN A 60 -0.24 6.53 -6.16
CA ASN A 60 -1.17 7.07 -5.19
C ASN A 60 -1.75 8.37 -5.73
N GLN A 61 -2.80 8.85 -5.06
CA GLN A 61 -3.48 10.09 -5.38
C GLN A 61 -3.55 10.94 -4.12
N TYR A 62 -3.31 12.25 -4.27
CA TYR A 62 -3.52 13.19 -3.17
C TYR A 62 -5.01 13.24 -2.81
N ASN A 63 -5.31 13.20 -1.52
CA ASN A 63 -6.66 13.31 -0.99
C ASN A 63 -6.63 14.15 0.31
N ASN A 64 -7.61 15.05 0.45
CA ASN A 64 -7.75 16.02 1.54
C ASN A 64 -9.14 15.97 2.22
N LEU A 65 -9.88 14.87 2.00
CA LEU A 65 -11.12 14.57 2.72
C LEU A 65 -10.84 14.12 4.16
#